data_AF-A0A949KSZ6-F1
#
_entry.id   AF-A0A949KSZ6-F1
#
_cell.length_a   1.000
_cell.length_b   1.000
_cell.length_c   1.000
_cell.angle_alpha   90.00
_cell.angle_beta   90.00
_cell.angle_gamma   90.00
#
_symmetry.space_group_name_H-M   'P 1'
#
loop_
_entity.id
_entity.type
_entity.pdbx_description
1 polymer ?
#
loop_
_entity_poly.entity_id
_entity_poly.type
_entity_poly.pdbx_seq_one_letter_code
_entity_poly.pdbx_strand_id
1 'polypeptide(L)' 'MQVHVVDNNVEKAIKVLKRKLTKEGVFRQLKEKRWHEKPSDMRRRKERQARRRLRRQMARARARTTRG' A
#
# COMPACT_ATOMS: atom_id res chain seq x y z
N MET A 1 -12.81 -7.30 -5.12
CA MET A 1 -12.07 -8.09 -4.10
C MET A 1 -13.09 -8.84 -3.25
N GLN A 2 -13.01 -10.17 -3.18
CA GLN A 2 -13.98 -11.00 -2.45
C GLN A 2 -13.29 -11.99 -1.50
N VAL A 3 -13.98 -12.37 -0.43
CA VAL A 3 -13.54 -13.37 0.55
C VAL A 3 -14.74 -14.27 0.86
N HIS A 4 -14.54 -15.58 0.69
CA HIS A 4 -15.52 -16.58 1.10
C HIS A 4 -15.39 -16.86 2.61
N VAL A 5 -16.52 -17.00 3.28
CA VAL A 5 -16.58 -17.42 4.67
C VAL A 5 -16.58 -18.95 4.68
N VAL A 6 -15.69 -19.55 5.46
CA VAL A 6 -15.59 -21.00 5.64
C VAL A 6 -15.86 -21.29 7.12
N ASP A 7 -16.56 -22.39 7.40
CA ASP A 7 -16.89 -22.85 8.76
C ASP A 7 -17.64 -21.82 9.63
N ASN A 8 -18.48 -20.99 9.01
CA ASN A 8 -19.18 -19.86 9.65
C ASN A 8 -18.24 -18.86 10.38
N ASN A 9 -16.94 -18.84 10.05
CA ASN A 9 -15.96 -17.99 10.72
C ASN A 9 -15.87 -16.61 10.06
N VAL A 10 -16.85 -15.76 10.36
CA VAL A 10 -16.99 -14.41 9.79
C VAL A 10 -15.85 -13.49 10.24
N GLU A 11 -15.41 -13.57 11.49
CA GLU A 11 -14.35 -12.70 12.01
C GLU A 11 -13.02 -12.90 11.27
N LYS A 12 -12.66 -14.15 11.02
CA LYS A 12 -11.47 -14.50 10.23
C LYS A 12 -11.60 -13.99 8.79
N ALA A 13 -12.77 -14.15 8.17
CA ALA A 13 -13.01 -13.64 6.82
C ALA A 13 -12.85 -12.11 6.74
N ILE A 14 -13.36 -11.36 7.72
CA ILE A 14 -13.18 -9.91 7.81
C ILE A 14 -11.70 -9.54 7.97
N LYS A 15 -10.96 -10.28 8.82
CA LYS A 15 -9.53 -10.04 9.03
C LYS A 15 -8.72 -10.28 7.75
N VAL A 16 -9.05 -11.33 7.01
CA VAL A 16 -8.44 -11.63 5.70
C VAL A 16 -8.77 -10.52 4.70
N LEU A 17 -10.03 -10.09 4.63
CA LEU A 17 -10.47 -9.00 3.75
C LEU A 17 -9.72 -7.70 4.06
N LYS A 18 -9.64 -7.29 5.33
CA LYS A 18 -8.87 -6.10 5.74
C LYS A 18 -7.40 -6.20 5.32
N ARG A 19 -6.78 -7.38 5.47
CA ARG A 19 -5.39 -7.62 5.04
C ARG A 19 -5.21 -7.49 3.53
N LYS A 20 -6.06 -8.09 2.68
CA LYS A 20 -5.87 -7.93 1.22
C LYS A 20 -6.17 -6.49 0.75
N LEU A 21 -7.15 -5.79 1.34
CA LEU A 21 -7.41 -4.36 1.04
C LEU A 21 -6.21 -3.47 1.37
N THR A 22 -5.55 -3.77 2.49
CA THR A 22 -4.33 -3.07 2.91
C THR A 22 -3.17 -3.37 1.96
N LYS A 23 -3.01 -4.63 1.55
CA LYS A 23 -1.96 -5.07 0.60
C LYS A 23 -2.13 -4.42 -0.78
N GLU A 24 -3.36 -4.35 -1.27
CA GLU A 24 -3.72 -3.67 -2.53
C GLU A 24 -3.64 -2.14 -2.41
N GLY A 25 -3.57 -1.61 -1.18
CA GLY A 25 -3.45 -0.19 -0.92
C GLY A 25 -4.73 0.60 -1.20
N VAL A 26 -5.89 -0.06 -1.21
CA VAL A 26 -7.19 0.54 -1.56
C VAL A 26 -7.48 1.77 -0.69
N PHE A 27 -7.28 1.66 0.63
CA PHE A 27 -7.48 2.77 1.57
C PHE A 27 -6.59 3.99 1.26
N ARG A 28 -5.36 3.75 0.79
CA ARG A 28 -4.46 4.84 0.39
C ARG A 28 -4.98 5.52 -0.86
N GLN A 29 -5.43 4.75 -1.85
CA GLN A 29 -5.99 5.31 -3.08
C GLN A 29 -7.26 6.13 -2.80
N LEU A 30 -8.14 5.63 -1.94
CA LEU A 30 -9.34 6.35 -1.50
C LEU A 30 -8.99 7.68 -0.82
N LYS A 31 -7.97 7.70 0.05
CA LYS A 31 -7.51 8.94 0.68
C LYS A 31 -6.89 9.92 -0.31
N GLU A 32 -6.11 9.43 -1.28
CA GLU A 32 -5.48 10.25 -2.32
C GLU A 32 -6.51 10.80 -3.33
N LYS A 33 -7.62 10.10 -3.57
CA LYS A 33 -8.68 10.49 -4.52
C LYS A 33 -9.89 11.17 -3.87
N ARG A 34 -9.87 11.44 -2.57
CA ARG A 34 -11.01 12.04 -1.85
C ARG A 34 -11.40 13.41 -2.41
N TRP A 35 -10.44 14.14 -2.96
CA TRP A 35 -10.61 15.47 -3.52
C TRP A 35 -9.90 15.57 -4.87
N HIS A 36 -10.32 16.51 -5.71
CA HIS A 36 -9.64 16.81 -6.95
C HIS A 36 -8.23 17.38 -6.68
N GLU A 37 -7.20 16.75 -7.25
CA GLU A 37 -5.80 17.19 -7.19
C GLU A 37 -5.41 17.72 -8.58
N LYS A 38 -4.83 18.92 -8.65
CA LYS A 38 -4.39 19.50 -9.94
C LYS A 38 -3.37 18.56 -10.62
N PRO A 39 -3.33 18.49 -11.97
CA PRO A 39 -2.40 17.60 -12.67
C PRO A 39 -0.92 17.80 -12.32
N SER A 40 -0.50 19.05 -12.10
CA SER A 40 0.86 19.40 -11.67
C SER A 40 1.18 18.84 -10.27
N ASP A 41 0.24 18.98 -9.33
CA ASP A 41 0.39 18.45 -7.97
C ASP A 41 0.41 16.93 -7.95
N MET A 42 -0.45 16.28 -8.76
CA MET A 42 -0.42 14.83 -8.96
C MET A 42 0.95 14.35 -9.46
N ARG A 43 1.54 15.03 -10.46
CA ARG A 43 2.88 14.69 -11.00
C ARG A 43 3.95 14.82 -9.90
N ARG A 44 3.97 15.95 -9.20
CA ARG A 44 4.93 16.22 -8.10
C ARG A 44 4.81 15.20 -6.97
N ARG A 45 3.59 14.80 -6.60
CA ARG A 45 3.33 13.77 -5.59
C ARG A 45 3.84 12.41 -6.06
N LYS A 46 3.52 11.98 -7.29
CA LYS A 46 3.97 10.69 -7.85
C LYS A 46 5.50 10.60 -7.86
N GLU A 47 6.16 11.66 -8.31
CA GLU A 47 7.63 11.71 -8.34
C GLU A 47 8.24 11.61 -6.94
N ARG A 48 7.73 12.38 -5.98
CA ARG A 48 8.16 12.31 -4.57
C ARG A 48 7.97 10.92 -3.99
N GLN A 49 6.86 10.26 -4.31
CA GLN A 49 6.58 8.89 -3.87
C GLN A 49 7.56 7.89 -4.49
N ALA A 50 7.89 8.02 -5.79
CA ALA A 50 8.88 7.17 -6.46
C ALA A 50 10.28 7.33 -5.84
N ARG A 51 10.75 8.57 -5.66
CA ARG A 51 12.04 8.86 -4.99
C ARG A 51 12.09 8.25 -3.58
N ARG A 52 11.01 8.36 -2.79
CA ARG A 52 10.91 7.74 -1.46
C ARG A 52 10.96 6.21 -1.51
N ARG A 53 10.30 5.58 -2.49
CA ARG A 53 10.35 4.11 -2.67
C ARG A 53 11.77 3.64 -2.98
N LEU A 54 12.46 4.31 -3.92
CA LEU A 54 13.84 4.00 -4.28
C LEU A 54 14.78 4.11 -3.07
N ARG A 55 14.70 5.21 -2.32
CA ARG A 55 15.51 5.39 -1.10
C ARG A 55 15.30 4.26 -0.09
N ARG A 56 14.05 3.83 0.13
CA ARG A 56 13.73 2.72 1.03
C ARG A 56 14.26 1.37 0.53
N GLN A 57 14.22 1.13 -0.78
CA GLN A 57 14.77 -0.08 -1.39
C GLN A 57 16.28 -0.15 -1.21
N MET A 58 16.99 0.95 -1.50
CA MET A 58 18.43 1.06 -1.32
C MET A 58 18.84 0.84 0.15
N ALA A 59 18.13 1.46 1.09
CA ALA A 59 18.39 1.27 2.52
C ALA A 59 18.21 -0.20 2.96
N ARG A 60 17.18 -0.88 2.47
CA ARG A 60 16.95 -2.31 2.73
C ARG A 60 18.03 -3.20 2.11
N ALA A 61 18.49 -2.87 0.91
CA ALA A 61 19.58 -3.60 0.25
C ALA A 61 20.88 -3.46 1.06
N ARG A 62 21.24 -2.24 1.47
CA ARG A 62 22.41 -1.98 2.33
C ARG A 62 22.34 -2.75 3.64
N ALA A 63 21.20 -2.69 4.34
CA ALA A 63 21.00 -3.40 5.59
C ALA A 63 21.09 -4.94 5.47
N ARG A 64 20.84 -5.49 4.28
CA ARG A 64 21.05 -6.92 3.98
C ARG A 64 22.52 -7.21 3.76
N THR A 65 23.22 -6.39 3.00
CA THR A 65 24.66 -6.54 2.72
C THR A 65 25.51 -6.39 3.98
N THR A 66 25.16 -5.48 4.89
CA THR A 66 25.89 -5.27 6.16
C THR A 66 25.61 -6.33 7.23
N ARG A 67 24.72 -7.29 6.96
CA ARG A 67 24.37 -8.39 7.88
C ARG A 67 25.02 -9.73 7.50
N GLY A 68 25.84 -9.74 6.46
CA GLY A 68 26.65 -10.89 6.04
C GLY A 68 28.06 -10.81 6.62
#